data_AF-A0A9J6FP34-F1
#
_entry.id   AF-A0A9J6FP34-F1
#
_cell.length_a   1.000
_cell.length_b   1.000
_cell.length_c   1.000
_cell.angle_alpha   90.00
_cell.angle_beta   90.00
_cell.angle_gamma   90.00
#
_symmetry.space_group_name_H-M   'P 1'
#
loop_
_entity.id
_entity.type
_entity.pdbx_description
1 polymer ?
#
loop_
_entity_poly.entity_id
_entity_poly.type
_entity_poly.pdbx_seq_one_letter_code
_entity_poly.pdbx_strand_id
1 'polypeptide(L)' 'METVHLELQYEVGTVTRLADHAKLTDSFPDLTWASTALICDWHTWPDALGRDHFPTAVKLKRLKDHR' A
#
# COMPACT_ATOMS: atom_id res chain seq x y z
N MET A 1 -14.59 11.16 21.83
CA MET A 1 -14.11 10.39 20.68
C MET A 1 -12.66 10.75 20.49
N GLU A 2 -11.73 9.80 20.64
CA GLU A 2 -10.31 10.05 20.38
C GLU A 2 -10.04 9.94 18.87
N THR A 3 -9.28 10.89 18.34
CA THR A 3 -8.87 10.89 16.95
C THR A 3 -7.57 10.10 16.83
N VAL A 4 -7.57 9.02 16.06
CA VAL A 4 -6.34 8.27 15.76
C VAL A 4 -5.60 8.99 14.64
N HIS A 5 -4.33 9.32 14.85
CA HIS A 5 -3.49 9.90 13.81
C HIS A 5 -3.11 8.81 12.79
N LEU A 6 -3.54 8.99 11.54
CA LEU A 6 -3.32 8.07 10.43
C LEU A 6 -2.41 8.71 9.38
N GLU A 7 -1.44 7.94 8.90
CA GLU A 7 -0.55 8.34 7.82
C GLU A 7 -0.75 7.43 6.62
N LEU A 8 -0.71 8.02 5.43
CA LEU A 8 -0.77 7.28 4.17
C LEU A 8 0.49 6.43 4.03
N GLN A 9 0.31 5.13 3.85
CA GLN A 9 1.35 4.14 3.62
C GLN A 9 1.40 3.81 2.14
N TYR A 10 2.54 4.06 1.52
CA TYR A 10 2.78 3.77 0.11
C TYR A 10 4.29 3.75 -0.15
N GLU A 11 4.69 3.02 -1.19
CA GLU A 11 6.04 3.10 -1.73
C GLU A 11 6.06 4.12 -2.88
N VAL A 12 6.95 5.11 -2.77
CA VAL A 12 7.03 6.21 -3.76
C VAL A 12 7.38 5.66 -5.14
N GLY A 13 6.65 6.11 -6.16
CA GLY A 13 6.87 5.68 -7.55
C GLY A 13 6.22 4.34 -7.90
N THR A 14 5.41 3.80 -6.99
CA THR A 14 4.70 2.54 -7.22
C THR A 14 3.42 2.74 -8.01
N VAL A 15 3.14 1.81 -8.92
CA VAL A 15 1.88 1.66 -9.65
C VAL A 15 1.11 0.51 -9.01
N THR A 16 -0.16 0.71 -8.67
CA THR A 16 -1.06 -0.37 -8.24
C THR A 16 -2.03 -0.76 -9.34
N ARG A 17 -2.06 -0.02 -10.45
CA ARG A 17 -2.89 -0.33 -11.61
C ARG A 17 -2.20 -0.02 -12.94
N LEU A 18 -2.08 -1.03 -13.80
CA LEU A 18 -1.70 -0.86 -15.20
C LEU A 18 -2.88 -0.37 -16.04
N ALA A 19 -2.60 0.49 -17.01
CA ALA A 19 -3.58 0.85 -18.02
C ALA A 19 -3.80 -0.28 -19.04
N ASP A 20 -5.01 -0.82 -19.12
CA ASP A 20 -5.39 -1.82 -20.13
C ASP A 20 -5.95 -1.21 -21.44
N HIS A 21 -5.90 0.12 -21.56
CA HIS A 21 -6.43 0.85 -22.71
C HIS A 21 -5.54 2.04 -23.08
N ALA A 22 -5.39 2.30 -24.39
CA ALA A 22 -4.52 3.35 -24.95
C ALA A 22 -4.82 4.80 -24.49
N LYS A 23 -5.93 5.03 -23.78
CA LYS A 23 -6.34 6.33 -23.25
C LYS A 23 -6.16 6.46 -21.73
N LEU A 24 -5.78 5.38 -21.05
CA LEU A 24 -5.55 5.35 -19.62
C LEU A 24 -4.05 5.39 -19.36
N THR A 25 -3.66 6.00 -18.25
CA THR A 25 -2.29 5.98 -17.74
C THR A 25 -2.23 5.05 -16.55
N ASP A 26 -1.08 4.43 -16.35
CA ASP A 26 -0.77 3.70 -15.11
C ASP A 26 -1.01 4.60 -13.92
N SER A 27 -1.58 4.03 -12.85
CA SER A 27 -2.03 4.80 -11.71
C SER A 27 -1.87 4.08 -10.37
N PHE A 28 -2.11 4.83 -9.30
CA PHE A 28 -2.03 4.35 -7.92
C PHE A 28 -3.34 4.61 -7.16
N PRO A 29 -4.46 3.98 -7.55
CA PRO A 29 -5.75 4.24 -6.90
C PRO A 29 -5.89 3.53 -5.54
N ASP A 30 -5.09 2.50 -5.29
CA ASP A 30 -5.17 1.68 -4.08
C ASP A 30 -4.37 2.31 -2.94
N LEU A 31 -5.08 2.77 -1.90
CA LEU A 31 -4.51 3.54 -0.79
C LEU A 31 -4.58 2.76 0.51
N THR A 32 -3.52 2.85 1.32
CA THR A 32 -3.44 2.23 2.66
C THR A 32 -3.13 3.31 3.68
N TRP A 33 -3.84 3.34 4.81
CA TRP A 33 -3.51 4.19 5.94
C TRP A 33 -3.22 3.34 7.16
N ALA A 34 -2.23 3.75 7.96
CA ALA A 34 -1.91 3.11 9.22
C ALA A 34 -1.74 4.16 10.31
N SER A 35 -1.99 3.76 11.56
CA SER A 35 -1.60 4.57 12.71
C SER A 35 -0.08 4.70 12.74
N THR A 36 0.43 5.86 13.16
CA THR A 36 1.86 6.07 13.39
C THR A 36 2.45 5.15 14.45
N ALA A 37 1.62 4.52 15.27
CA ALA A 37 2.04 3.50 16.22
C ALA A 37 2.35 2.14 15.57
N LEU A 38 1.94 1.92 14.32
CA LEU A 38 2.20 0.68 13.58
C LEU A 38 3.40 0.87 12.66
N ILE A 39 4.42 0.03 12.82
CA ILE A 39 5.49 -0.07 11.85
C ILE A 39 5.06 -1.08 10.78
N CYS A 40 4.93 -0.60 9.56
CA CYS A 40 4.52 -1.39 8.40
C CYS A 40 5.62 -1.37 7.34
N ASP A 41 5.90 -2.50 6.72
CA ASP A 41 6.52 -2.52 5.38
C ASP A 41 5.39 -2.67 4.36
N TRP A 42 5.36 -1.77 3.39
CA TRP A 42 4.32 -1.68 2.37
C TRP A 42 4.96 -1.86 1.01
N HIS A 43 4.44 -2.78 0.20
CA HIS A 43 4.91 -3.00 -1.17
C HIS A 43 3.76 -3.43 -2.06
N THR A 44 3.81 -3.08 -3.35
CA THR A 44 2.98 -3.77 -4.34
C THR A 44 3.53 -5.14 -4.64
N TRP A 45 2.61 -6.07 -4.86
CA TRP A 45 2.91 -7.36 -5.41
C TRP A 45 2.50 -7.35 -6.89
N PRO A 46 3.45 -7.19 -7.83
CA PRO A 46 3.13 -7.35 -9.24
C PRO A 46 2.71 -8.80 -9.48
N ASP A 47 1.41 -8.99 -9.65
CA ASP A 47 0.78 -10.28 -9.83
C ASP A 47 0.93 -10.77 -11.28
N ALA A 48 1.23 -12.05 -11.45
CA ALA A 48 1.31 -12.73 -12.74
C ALA A 48 -0.08 -13.16 -13.28
N LEU A 49 -1.18 -12.91 -12.56
CA LEU A 49 -2.54 -13.33 -12.96
C LEU A 49 -3.17 -12.46 -14.07
N GLY A 50 -2.44 -11.51 -14.67
CA GLY A 50 -2.90 -10.74 -15.83
C GLY A 50 -4.08 -9.79 -15.55
N ARG A 51 -4.23 -9.36 -14.29
CA ARG A 51 -5.18 -8.32 -13.89
C ARG A 51 -4.55 -6.94 -14.07
N ASP A 52 -5.39 -5.92 -14.29
CA ASP A 52 -4.92 -4.54 -14.38
C ASP A 52 -4.56 -3.96 -13.00
N HIS A 53 -5.09 -4.50 -11.91
CA HIS A 53 -4.70 -4.15 -10.53
C HIS A 53 -3.71 -5.13 -9.90
N PHE A 54 -2.72 -4.57 -9.20
CA PHE A 54 -1.75 -5.29 -8.40
C PHE A 54 -2.15 -5.33 -6.93
N PRO A 55 -2.15 -6.50 -6.28
CA PRO A 55 -2.33 -6.60 -4.85
C PRO A 55 -1.29 -5.79 -4.06
N THR A 56 -1.70 -5.28 -2.91
CA THR A 56 -0.82 -4.62 -1.95
C THR A 56 -0.49 -5.58 -0.81
N ALA A 57 0.80 -5.74 -0.52
CA ALA A 57 1.30 -6.51 0.60
C ALA A 57 1.73 -5.58 1.74
N VAL A 58 1.21 -5.83 2.95
CA VAL A 58 1.57 -5.09 4.15
C VAL A 58 2.10 -6.06 5.20
N LYS A 59 3.34 -5.85 5.63
CA LYS A 59 3.94 -6.62 6.72
C LYS A 59 3.98 -5.77 7.98
N LEU A 60 3.25 -6.21 9.01
CA LEU A 60 3.27 -5.57 10.32
C LEU A 60 4.52 -6.01 11.09
N LYS A 61 5.33 -5.05 11.53
CA LYS A 61 6.47 -5.29 12.41
C LYS A 61 6.01 -5.14 13.85
N ARG A 62 6.20 -6.18 14.65
CA ARG A 62 6.04 -6.09 16.09
C ARG A 62 7.16 -5.23 16.65
N LEU A 63 6.83 -4.14 17.33
CA LEU A 63 7.78 -3.45 18.20
C LEU A 63 8.24 -4.47 19.23
N LYS A 64 9.56 -4.68 19.39
CA LYS A 64 10.08 -5.57 20.44
C LYS A 64 9.54 -5.04 21.77
N ASP A 65 8.81 -5.89 22.50
CA ASP A 65 8.33 -5.56 23.84
C ASP A 65 9.53 -5.07 24.67
N HIS A 66 9.52 -3.78 25.04
CA HIS A 66 10.41 -3.25 26.05
C HIS A 66 9.96 -3.84 27.40
N ARG A 67 10.50 -5.02 27.73
CA ARG A 67 10.55 -5.51 29.10
C ARG A 67 11.76 -4.92 29.80
#